data_AF-A0A0R2L398-F1
#
_entry.id   AF-A0A0R2L398-F1
#
_cell.length_a   1.000
_cell.length_b   1.000
_cell.length_c   1.000
_cell.angle_alpha   90.00
_cell.angle_beta   90.00
_cell.angle_gamma   90.00
#
_symmetry.space_group_name_H-M   'P 1'
#
loop_
_entity.id
_entity.type
_entity.pdbx_description
1 polymer ?
#
loop_
_entity_poly.entity_id
_entity_poly.type
_entity_poly.pdbx_seq_one_letter_code
_entity_poly.pdbx_strand_id
1 'polypeptide(L)'
;MDKDEQIIFEKIQNLKTVRKPVPSRMDEVELSKDIRKVQPYLNLVTSGLEHDKAMIIDALVKLIITVQRKFFNRSLWQTTAYSLGDSITSVISEMVDRKKDLIQILKMTINLASYLAKHHLVMDSQDLVDRMLERVSEKRPKLVEELFESALNDLIEDDNFDDDYPEAPLRITEFLQNDPIRLLRDEDSYLFSQNSHIDFNQFIEKIYKKHSKSQLFLAYSFFSGPKEVGSQILDYAMNWPASKARTYELSYVFNFVIALDLNLNGVINLSKVFHQFMKFCQDQELITDNQYREVLKEGNDAILSMITDQIGFDKDRSTKKISIWKKADEIFSKPNHTINVKKATEILADLDWTNKSTVVERMTQWRPKQIKLSKKLNQHQLDLELKKANIEIENLKKHFPMLNDISELKDYENFVIKIHTKMVRKYNRRLRNWTMESLIDCLETLYRTNHKIYEYPAHLRYLELYISQLDDDHAIGSFSSLTNGLEIATGRYLTLGINWFSNAR
;
A
#
# COMPACT_ATOMS: atom_id res chain seq x y z
N MET A 1 -20.68 -31.51 -29.86
CA MET A 1 -19.26 -31.38 -29.49
C MET A 1 -18.50 -31.58 -30.77
N ASP A 2 -17.74 -30.57 -31.18
CA ASP A 2 -16.95 -30.62 -32.42
C ASP A 2 -15.80 -31.66 -32.28
N LYS A 3 -15.22 -32.11 -33.40
CA LYS A 3 -14.14 -33.11 -33.42
C LYS A 3 -12.92 -32.65 -32.61
N ASP A 4 -12.60 -31.35 -32.67
CA ASP A 4 -11.48 -30.76 -31.92
C ASP A 4 -11.78 -30.66 -30.42
N GLU A 5 -13.04 -30.38 -30.06
CA GLU A 5 -13.48 -30.41 -28.66
C GLU A 5 -13.40 -31.82 -28.08
N GLN A 6 -13.71 -32.85 -28.88
CA GLN A 6 -13.65 -34.24 -28.46
C GLN A 6 -12.21 -34.68 -28.16
N ILE A 7 -11.24 -34.27 -29.00
CA ILE A 7 -9.80 -34.52 -28.77
C ILE A 7 -9.33 -33.84 -27.48
N ILE A 8 -9.72 -32.59 -27.24
CA ILE A 8 -9.40 -31.86 -26.02
C ILE A 8 -10.00 -32.56 -24.79
N PHE A 9 -11.27 -32.95 -24.86
CA PHE A 9 -11.95 -33.68 -23.79
C PHE A 9 -11.26 -34.99 -23.44
N GLU A 10 -10.82 -35.75 -24.44
CA GLU A 10 -10.09 -37.00 -24.24
C GLU A 10 -8.73 -36.80 -23.54
N LYS A 11 -8.07 -35.67 -23.79
CA LYS A 11 -6.79 -35.30 -23.15
C LYS A 11 -6.95 -34.87 -21.69
N ILE A 12 -8.04 -34.19 -21.35
CA ILE A 12 -8.21 -33.61 -20.02
C ILE A 12 -9.03 -34.47 -19.05
N GLN A 13 -9.84 -35.41 -19.53
CA GLN A 13 -10.79 -36.19 -18.68
C GLN A 13 -10.14 -36.92 -17.49
N ASN A 14 -8.85 -37.23 -17.58
CA ASN A 14 -8.09 -37.93 -16.54
C ASN A 14 -7.21 -37.00 -15.69
N LEU A 15 -7.15 -35.71 -16.00
CA LEU A 15 -6.41 -34.74 -15.20
C LEU A 15 -7.13 -34.51 -13.86
N LYS A 16 -6.38 -34.55 -12.77
CA LYS A 16 -6.89 -34.27 -11.41
C LYS A 16 -7.41 -32.83 -11.25
N THR A 17 -6.98 -31.94 -12.13
CA THR A 17 -7.34 -30.52 -12.16
C THR A 17 -8.73 -30.28 -12.74
N VAL A 18 -9.31 -31.23 -13.49
CA VAL A 18 -10.66 -31.14 -14.05
C VAL A 18 -11.70 -31.53 -13.02
N ARG A 19 -12.68 -30.65 -12.77
CA ARG A 19 -13.74 -30.90 -11.80
C ARG A 19 -14.86 -31.75 -12.40
N LYS A 20 -15.08 -32.94 -11.82
CA LYS A 20 -16.11 -33.89 -12.25
C LYS A 20 -17.45 -33.67 -11.51
N PRO A 21 -18.60 -33.94 -12.15
CA PRO A 21 -18.74 -34.28 -13.57
C PRO A 21 -18.51 -33.05 -14.48
N VAL A 22 -17.91 -33.25 -15.66
CA VAL A 22 -17.76 -32.17 -16.65
C VAL A 22 -19.11 -31.97 -17.33
N PRO A 23 -19.65 -30.74 -17.37
CA PRO A 23 -20.98 -30.50 -17.91
C PRO A 23 -21.00 -30.73 -19.43
N SER A 24 -22.11 -31.28 -19.94
CA SER A 24 -22.30 -31.54 -21.38
C SER A 24 -22.51 -30.27 -22.21
N ARG A 25 -22.78 -29.14 -21.56
CA ARG A 25 -22.90 -27.81 -22.15
C ARG A 25 -22.29 -26.76 -21.23
N MET A 26 -21.69 -25.73 -21.82
CA MET A 26 -21.14 -24.60 -21.08
C MET A 26 -22.26 -23.66 -20.64
N ASP A 27 -22.20 -23.20 -19.38
CA ASP A 27 -23.12 -22.17 -18.87
C ASP A 27 -22.64 -20.78 -19.32
N GLU A 28 -23.25 -20.27 -20.39
CA GLU A 28 -22.92 -18.97 -20.98
C GLU A 28 -23.22 -17.79 -20.05
N VAL A 29 -24.18 -17.94 -19.14
CA VAL A 29 -24.55 -16.89 -18.16
C VAL A 29 -23.45 -16.78 -17.12
N GLU A 30 -22.99 -17.92 -16.58
CA GLU A 30 -21.89 -17.94 -15.61
C GLU A 30 -20.54 -17.56 -16.24
N LEU A 31 -20.29 -17.93 -17.50
CA LEU A 31 -19.12 -17.44 -18.24
C LEU A 31 -19.15 -15.91 -18.38
N SER A 32 -20.30 -15.34 -18.76
CA SER A 32 -20.46 -13.89 -18.88
C SER A 32 -20.24 -13.16 -17.55
N LYS A 33 -20.67 -13.75 -16.43
CA LYS A 33 -20.39 -13.20 -15.09
C LYS A 33 -18.90 -13.18 -14.77
N ASP A 34 -18.18 -14.23 -15.14
CA ASP A 34 -16.73 -14.30 -14.91
C ASP A 34 -15.98 -13.30 -15.81
N ILE A 35 -16.34 -13.18 -17.09
CA ILE A 35 -15.76 -12.17 -17.99
C ILE A 35 -15.98 -10.75 -17.44
N ARG A 36 -17.17 -10.44 -16.88
CA ARG A 36 -17.42 -9.14 -16.25
C ARG A 36 -16.50 -8.85 -15.06
N LYS A 37 -16.09 -9.86 -14.30
CA LYS A 37 -15.18 -9.68 -13.14
C LYS A 37 -13.77 -9.29 -13.57
N VAL A 38 -13.34 -9.70 -14.76
CA VAL A 38 -12.03 -9.33 -15.32
C VAL A 38 -12.08 -8.12 -16.26
N GLN A 39 -13.27 -7.54 -16.47
CA GLN A 39 -13.41 -6.35 -17.31
C GLN A 39 -12.54 -5.17 -16.85
N PRO A 40 -12.32 -4.92 -15.53
CA PRO A 40 -11.41 -3.86 -15.10
C PRO A 40 -9.95 -4.13 -15.52
N TYR A 41 -9.50 -5.40 -15.49
CA TYR A 41 -8.19 -5.79 -16.02
C TYR A 41 -8.10 -5.53 -17.51
N LEU A 42 -9.10 -5.97 -18.28
CA LEU A 42 -9.16 -5.75 -19.72
C LEU A 42 -9.05 -4.25 -20.04
N ASN A 43 -9.84 -3.42 -19.37
CA ASN A 43 -9.80 -1.97 -19.56
C ASN A 43 -8.41 -1.39 -19.24
N LEU A 44 -7.72 -1.92 -18.22
CA LEU A 44 -6.37 -1.50 -17.84
C LEU A 44 -5.33 -1.89 -18.89
N VAL A 45 -5.34 -3.13 -19.38
CA VAL A 45 -4.31 -3.63 -20.30
C VAL A 45 -4.57 -3.25 -21.76
N THR A 46 -5.79 -2.84 -22.09
CA THR A 46 -6.12 -2.35 -23.45
C THR A 46 -6.18 -0.82 -23.55
N SER A 47 -6.12 -0.08 -22.42
CA SER A 47 -6.15 1.38 -22.47
C SER A 47 -4.92 1.92 -23.17
N GLY A 48 -5.10 2.74 -24.20
CA GLY A 48 -4.01 3.34 -24.96
C GLY A 48 -3.41 2.46 -26.07
N LEU A 49 -3.93 1.24 -26.26
CA LEU A 49 -3.55 0.39 -27.39
C LEU A 49 -4.38 0.69 -28.64
N GLU A 50 -3.79 0.47 -29.81
CA GLU A 50 -4.52 0.42 -31.08
C GLU A 50 -5.65 -0.62 -31.03
N HIS A 51 -6.74 -0.34 -31.75
CA HIS A 51 -7.97 -1.14 -31.70
C HIS A 51 -7.72 -2.64 -31.94
N ASP A 52 -6.90 -2.97 -32.94
CA ASP A 52 -6.61 -4.36 -33.30
C ASP A 52 -5.82 -5.09 -32.20
N LYS A 53 -4.86 -4.41 -31.55
CA LYS A 53 -4.09 -4.97 -30.43
C LYS A 53 -4.96 -5.16 -29.19
N ALA A 54 -5.83 -4.20 -28.90
CA ALA A 54 -6.81 -4.30 -27.82
C ALA A 54 -7.77 -5.48 -28.02
N MET A 55 -8.26 -5.70 -29.25
CA MET A 55 -9.12 -6.84 -29.60
C MET A 55 -8.42 -8.18 -29.41
N ILE A 56 -7.14 -8.28 -29.77
CA ILE A 56 -6.35 -9.51 -29.59
C ILE A 56 -6.22 -9.83 -28.10
N ILE A 57 -5.83 -8.86 -27.26
CA ILE A 57 -5.70 -9.07 -25.81
C ILE A 57 -7.02 -9.48 -25.17
N ASP A 58 -8.12 -8.80 -25.55
CA ASP A 58 -9.47 -9.14 -25.10
C ASP A 58 -9.86 -10.58 -25.46
N ALA A 59 -9.59 -11.00 -26.69
CA ALA A 59 -9.84 -12.36 -27.14
C ALA A 59 -9.01 -13.41 -26.37
N LEU A 60 -7.74 -13.13 -26.10
CA LEU A 60 -6.85 -14.05 -25.38
C LEU A 60 -7.27 -14.24 -23.91
N VAL A 61 -7.61 -13.16 -23.21
CA VAL A 61 -8.11 -13.22 -21.82
C VAL A 61 -9.43 -13.98 -21.76
N LYS A 62 -10.35 -13.70 -22.68
CA LYS A 62 -11.63 -14.43 -22.77
C LYS A 62 -11.43 -15.91 -23.09
N LEU A 63 -10.45 -16.25 -23.92
CA LEU A 63 -10.09 -17.64 -24.21
C LEU A 63 -9.65 -18.38 -22.94
N ILE A 64 -8.74 -17.80 -22.14
CA ILE A 64 -8.25 -18.41 -20.89
C ILE A 64 -9.42 -18.72 -19.93
N ILE A 65 -10.33 -17.76 -19.75
CA ILE A 65 -11.50 -17.92 -18.86
C ILE A 65 -12.48 -18.97 -19.41
N THR A 66 -12.70 -18.94 -20.73
CA THR A 66 -13.55 -19.92 -21.41
C THR A 66 -13.00 -21.33 -21.22
N VAL A 67 -11.68 -21.52 -21.32
CA VAL A 67 -11.04 -22.82 -21.10
C VAL A 67 -11.24 -23.31 -19.67
N GLN A 68 -11.03 -22.46 -18.66
CA GLN A 68 -11.27 -22.83 -17.26
C GLN A 68 -12.72 -23.30 -17.05
N ARG A 69 -13.68 -22.56 -17.63
CA ARG A 69 -15.10 -22.84 -17.44
C ARG A 69 -15.57 -24.06 -18.20
N LYS A 70 -15.20 -24.18 -19.48
CA LYS A 70 -15.69 -25.20 -20.41
C LYS A 70 -15.01 -26.55 -20.21
N PHE A 71 -13.70 -26.56 -20.04
CA PHE A 71 -12.89 -27.78 -20.05
C PHE A 71 -12.50 -28.23 -18.64
N PHE A 72 -12.19 -27.29 -17.74
CA PHE A 72 -11.83 -27.62 -16.35
C PHE A 72 -13.01 -27.57 -15.38
N ASN A 73 -14.18 -27.08 -15.83
CA ASN A 73 -15.39 -26.91 -15.03
C ASN A 73 -15.14 -26.10 -13.74
N ARG A 74 -14.40 -25.00 -13.89
CA ARG A 74 -14.04 -24.08 -12.81
C ARG A 74 -14.58 -22.69 -13.12
N SER A 75 -15.22 -22.07 -12.13
CA SER A 75 -15.38 -20.61 -12.13
C SER A 75 -14.05 -19.92 -11.88
N LEU A 76 -13.96 -18.62 -12.16
CA LEU A 76 -12.81 -17.81 -11.76
C LEU A 76 -12.42 -18.05 -10.29
N TRP A 77 -13.39 -18.04 -9.39
CA TRP A 77 -13.17 -18.31 -7.96
C TRP A 77 -12.59 -19.71 -7.68
N GLN A 78 -12.86 -20.68 -8.54
CA GLN A 78 -12.42 -22.07 -8.40
C GLN A 78 -11.18 -22.39 -9.22
N THR A 79 -10.67 -21.45 -10.01
CA THR A 79 -9.44 -21.61 -10.79
C THR A 79 -8.25 -21.79 -9.84
N THR A 80 -7.34 -22.71 -10.18
CA THR A 80 -6.12 -22.98 -9.41
C THR A 80 -4.89 -22.85 -10.29
N ALA A 81 -3.71 -22.71 -9.68
CA ALA A 81 -2.43 -22.67 -10.40
C ALA A 81 -2.27 -23.86 -11.35
N TYR A 82 -2.58 -25.07 -10.84
CA TYR A 82 -2.50 -26.30 -11.62
C TYR A 82 -3.52 -26.36 -12.76
N SER A 83 -4.74 -25.81 -12.60
CA SER A 83 -5.72 -25.79 -13.69
C SER A 83 -5.39 -24.77 -14.76
N LEU A 84 -4.75 -23.65 -14.40
CA LEU A 84 -4.17 -22.69 -15.36
C LEU A 84 -3.00 -23.31 -16.12
N GLY A 85 -2.04 -23.92 -15.43
CA GLY A 85 -0.91 -24.58 -16.06
C GLY A 85 -1.34 -25.72 -17.00
N ASP A 86 -2.24 -26.59 -16.53
CA ASP A 86 -2.79 -27.66 -17.36
C ASP A 86 -3.61 -27.14 -18.55
N SER A 87 -4.23 -25.96 -18.45
CA SER A 87 -4.92 -25.32 -19.57
C SER A 87 -3.95 -24.89 -20.66
N ILE A 88 -2.81 -24.30 -20.29
CA ILE A 88 -1.76 -23.94 -21.25
C ILE A 88 -1.21 -25.20 -21.92
N THR A 89 -0.84 -26.21 -21.14
CA THR A 89 -0.06 -27.35 -21.65
C THR A 89 -0.87 -28.42 -22.37
N SER A 90 -2.20 -28.46 -22.14
CA SER A 90 -3.06 -29.58 -22.57
C SER A 90 -4.27 -29.16 -23.39
N VAL A 91 -4.72 -27.90 -23.31
CA VAL A 91 -5.87 -27.40 -24.07
C VAL A 91 -5.42 -26.33 -25.07
N ILE A 92 -4.87 -25.22 -24.58
CA ILE A 92 -4.50 -24.08 -25.43
C ILE A 92 -3.42 -24.48 -26.44
N SER A 93 -2.47 -25.34 -26.04
CA SER A 93 -1.47 -25.86 -26.96
C SER A 93 -2.01 -26.69 -28.13
N GLU A 94 -3.27 -27.14 -28.06
CA GLU A 94 -3.95 -27.88 -29.13
C GLU A 94 -4.80 -26.96 -29.99
N MET A 95 -5.19 -25.79 -29.46
CA MET A 95 -5.97 -24.78 -30.16
C MET A 95 -5.09 -23.79 -30.94
N VAL A 96 -3.76 -23.87 -30.78
CA VAL A 96 -2.80 -22.90 -31.29
C VAL A 96 -1.66 -23.62 -32.00
N ASP A 97 -1.55 -23.42 -33.32
CA ASP A 97 -0.54 -24.09 -34.16
C ASP A 97 0.85 -23.46 -34.05
N ARG A 98 0.93 -22.16 -33.68
CA ARG A 98 2.19 -21.41 -33.63
C ARG A 98 2.71 -21.30 -32.21
N LYS A 99 3.96 -21.73 -32.01
CA LYS A 99 4.64 -21.68 -30.72
C LYS A 99 4.77 -20.25 -30.14
N LYS A 100 4.95 -19.24 -31.00
CA LYS A 100 5.00 -17.82 -30.60
C LYS A 100 3.70 -17.37 -29.94
N ASP A 101 2.56 -17.79 -30.48
CA ASP A 101 1.24 -17.45 -29.95
C ASP A 101 1.03 -18.12 -28.59
N LEU A 102 1.55 -19.34 -28.40
CA LEU A 102 1.50 -20.03 -27.10
C LEU A 102 2.33 -19.31 -26.01
N ILE A 103 3.48 -18.73 -26.37
CA ILE A 103 4.29 -17.90 -25.46
C ILE A 103 3.53 -16.61 -25.09
N GLN A 104 2.90 -15.96 -26.07
CA GLN A 104 2.10 -14.76 -25.82
C GLN A 104 0.90 -15.05 -24.92
N ILE A 105 0.25 -16.20 -25.10
CA ILE A 105 -0.84 -16.63 -24.23
C ILE A 105 -0.32 -16.96 -22.84
N LEU A 106 0.85 -17.59 -22.71
CA LEU A 106 1.48 -17.83 -21.40
C LEU A 106 1.77 -16.51 -20.68
N LYS A 107 2.38 -15.51 -21.35
CA LYS A 107 2.59 -14.15 -20.81
C LYS A 107 1.27 -13.52 -20.35
N MET A 108 0.23 -13.58 -21.18
CA MET A 108 -1.07 -13.03 -20.83
C MET A 108 -1.72 -13.77 -19.66
N THR A 109 -1.50 -15.08 -19.56
CA THR A 109 -2.01 -15.91 -18.45
C THR A 109 -1.31 -15.59 -17.14
N ILE A 110 0.00 -15.31 -17.17
CA ILE A 110 0.75 -14.80 -16.01
C ILE A 110 0.15 -13.48 -15.53
N ASN A 111 -0.01 -12.50 -16.42
CA ASN A 111 -0.55 -11.19 -16.07
C ASN A 111 -1.99 -11.29 -15.54
N LEU A 112 -2.82 -12.12 -16.17
CA LEU A 112 -4.16 -12.40 -15.70
C LEU A 112 -4.15 -13.11 -14.34
N ALA A 113 -3.28 -14.09 -14.13
CA ALA A 113 -3.13 -14.79 -12.86
C ALA A 113 -2.70 -13.83 -11.74
N SER A 114 -1.72 -12.96 -11.98
CA SER A 114 -1.32 -11.90 -11.06
C SER A 114 -2.48 -10.98 -10.71
N TYR A 115 -3.26 -10.55 -11.70
CA TYR A 115 -4.46 -9.74 -11.47
C TYR A 115 -5.53 -10.51 -10.65
N LEU A 116 -5.83 -11.75 -11.01
CA LEU A 116 -6.82 -12.57 -10.32
C LEU A 116 -6.43 -12.82 -8.85
N ALA A 117 -5.14 -13.04 -8.58
CA ALA A 117 -4.59 -13.18 -7.24
C ALA A 117 -4.70 -11.87 -6.45
N LYS A 118 -4.17 -10.76 -7.00
CA LYS A 118 -4.18 -9.42 -6.40
C LYS A 118 -5.58 -8.92 -6.05
N HIS A 119 -6.58 -9.27 -6.86
CA HIS A 119 -7.97 -8.86 -6.66
C HIS A 119 -8.84 -9.92 -5.96
N HIS A 120 -8.24 -11.00 -5.43
CA HIS A 120 -8.92 -12.10 -4.76
C HIS A 120 -10.11 -12.66 -5.56
N LEU A 121 -9.94 -12.78 -6.88
CA LEU A 121 -10.95 -13.34 -7.78
C LEU A 121 -10.83 -14.87 -7.89
N VAL A 122 -9.75 -15.44 -7.35
CA VAL A 122 -9.49 -16.88 -7.18
C VAL A 122 -9.41 -17.22 -5.68
N MET A 123 -9.77 -18.46 -5.32
CA MET A 123 -9.66 -18.95 -3.94
C MET A 123 -8.21 -19.29 -3.54
N ASP A 124 -7.37 -19.66 -4.52
CA ASP A 124 -6.00 -20.14 -4.34
C ASP A 124 -5.02 -19.09 -4.91
N SER A 125 -4.86 -17.96 -4.22
CA SER A 125 -4.16 -16.76 -4.74
C SER A 125 -2.65 -16.73 -4.48
N GLN A 126 -2.16 -17.39 -3.42
CA GLN A 126 -0.75 -17.40 -3.05
C GLN A 126 0.09 -18.14 -4.10
N ASP A 127 1.22 -17.58 -4.53
CA ASP A 127 2.13 -18.20 -5.51
C ASP A 127 1.39 -18.74 -6.75
N LEU A 128 0.26 -18.13 -7.13
CA LEU A 128 -0.60 -18.65 -8.20
C LEU A 128 0.20 -18.69 -9.52
N VAL A 129 1.01 -17.65 -9.74
CA VAL A 129 1.90 -17.53 -10.91
C VAL A 129 3.03 -18.54 -10.83
N ASP A 130 3.73 -18.61 -9.70
CA ASP A 130 4.91 -19.48 -9.56
C ASP A 130 4.53 -20.96 -9.64
N ARG A 131 3.49 -21.39 -8.92
CA ARG A 131 2.99 -22.77 -8.99
C ARG A 131 2.38 -23.09 -10.36
N MET A 132 1.84 -22.10 -11.08
CA MET A 132 1.39 -22.28 -12.46
C MET A 132 2.61 -22.47 -13.38
N LEU A 133 3.66 -21.66 -13.22
CA LEU A 133 4.88 -21.75 -14.01
C LEU A 133 5.66 -23.04 -13.72
N GLU A 134 5.75 -23.48 -12.47
CA GLU A 134 6.25 -24.79 -12.09
C GLU A 134 5.47 -25.89 -12.82
N ARG A 135 4.14 -25.80 -12.80
CA ARG A 135 3.30 -26.78 -13.49
C ARG A 135 3.50 -26.78 -15.01
N VAL A 136 3.69 -25.62 -15.62
CA VAL A 136 4.01 -25.52 -17.05
C VAL A 136 5.41 -26.08 -17.30
N SER A 137 6.38 -25.78 -16.44
CA SER A 137 7.77 -26.24 -16.53
C SER A 137 7.88 -27.76 -16.43
N GLU A 138 7.12 -28.40 -15.53
CA GLU A 138 7.05 -29.87 -15.41
C GLU A 138 6.66 -30.56 -16.72
N LYS A 139 5.79 -29.93 -17.52
CA LYS A 139 5.21 -30.54 -18.73
C LYS A 139 5.84 -30.03 -20.03
N ARG A 140 6.30 -28.78 -20.04
CA ARG A 140 6.85 -28.06 -21.20
C ARG A 140 7.96 -27.09 -20.75
N PRO A 141 9.11 -27.60 -20.26
CA PRO A 141 10.19 -26.75 -19.72
C PRO A 141 10.72 -25.73 -20.73
N LYS A 142 10.87 -26.15 -21.99
CA LYS A 142 11.29 -25.27 -23.11
C LYS A 142 10.38 -24.05 -23.32
N LEU A 143 9.08 -24.16 -22.99
CA LEU A 143 8.15 -23.03 -23.13
C LEU A 143 8.42 -21.96 -22.06
N VAL A 144 8.87 -22.37 -20.88
CA VAL A 144 9.23 -21.47 -19.77
C VAL A 144 10.62 -20.86 -19.99
N GLU A 145 11.59 -21.65 -20.46
CA GLU A 145 12.91 -21.15 -20.87
C GLU A 145 12.80 -20.04 -21.93
N GLU A 146 12.00 -20.27 -22.98
CA GLU A 146 11.81 -19.30 -24.06
C GLU A 146 10.97 -18.08 -23.65
N LEU A 147 10.10 -18.23 -22.63
CA LEU A 147 9.43 -17.10 -22.00
C LEU A 147 10.45 -16.18 -21.34
N PHE A 148 11.41 -16.73 -20.60
CA PHE A 148 12.49 -15.96 -19.97
C PHE A 148 13.42 -15.33 -21.00
N GLU A 149 13.80 -16.05 -22.07
CA GLU A 149 14.58 -15.50 -23.17
C GLU A 149 13.85 -14.37 -23.89
N SER A 150 12.53 -14.51 -24.12
CA SER A 150 11.73 -13.46 -24.72
C SER A 150 11.57 -12.25 -23.81
N ALA A 151 11.41 -12.44 -22.50
CA ALA A 151 11.37 -11.32 -21.54
C ALA A 151 12.72 -10.58 -21.49
N LEU A 152 13.84 -11.31 -21.61
CA LEU A 152 15.18 -10.73 -21.69
C LEU A 152 15.37 -9.91 -22.98
N ASN A 153 14.82 -10.36 -24.11
CA ASN A 153 14.90 -9.65 -25.38
C ASN A 153 13.94 -8.45 -25.46
N ASP A 154 12.76 -8.52 -24.83
CA ASP A 154 11.82 -7.39 -24.74
C ASP A 154 12.41 -6.23 -23.89
N LEU A 155 13.38 -6.50 -23.02
CA LEU A 155 14.13 -5.49 -22.24
C LEU A 155 15.25 -4.80 -23.04
N ILE A 156 15.68 -5.38 -24.17
CA ILE A 156 16.80 -4.88 -24.98
C ILE A 156 16.33 -3.90 -26.08
N GLU A 157 15.03 -3.85 -26.39
CA GLU A 157 14.47 -2.90 -27.38
C GLU A 157 13.98 -1.56 -26.79
N ASP A 158 14.05 -1.37 -25.46
CA ASP A 158 13.71 -0.11 -24.80
C ASP A 158 15.00 0.66 -24.44
N ASP A 159 15.63 1.25 -25.47
CA ASP A 159 16.87 2.05 -25.46
C ASP A 159 16.75 3.38 -24.66
N ASN A 160 16.19 3.34 -23.44
CA ASN A 160 16.20 4.44 -22.47
C ASN A 160 16.33 3.98 -21.01
N PHE A 161 16.69 2.72 -20.76
CA PHE A 161 17.05 2.31 -19.40
C PHE A 161 18.52 2.62 -19.14
N ASP A 162 18.75 3.78 -18.51
CA ASP A 162 20.04 4.19 -17.99
C ASP A 162 20.57 3.12 -17.02
N ASP A 163 21.81 2.74 -17.27
CA ASP A 163 22.50 1.53 -16.82
C ASP A 163 23.12 1.73 -15.43
N ASP A 164 22.32 1.99 -14.40
CA ASP A 164 22.87 2.34 -13.08
C ASP A 164 22.05 1.87 -11.86
N TYR A 165 21.52 0.65 -11.86
CA TYR A 165 21.25 -0.07 -10.60
C TYR A 165 21.29 -1.59 -10.79
N PRO A 166 22.32 -2.31 -10.30
CA PRO A 166 22.17 -3.74 -10.07
C PRO A 166 21.15 -3.90 -8.94
N GLU A 167 20.00 -4.49 -9.22
CA GLU A 167 19.03 -4.92 -8.19
C GLU A 167 19.69 -5.99 -7.32
N ALA A 168 20.48 -5.56 -6.34
CA ALA A 168 20.80 -6.40 -5.22
C ALA A 168 19.48 -6.76 -4.53
N PRO A 169 19.20 -8.05 -4.25
CA PRO A 169 18.01 -8.43 -3.50
C PRO A 169 17.97 -7.64 -2.20
N LEU A 170 16.83 -6.98 -1.94
CA LEU A 170 16.65 -6.15 -0.75
C LEU A 170 17.01 -6.98 0.49
N ARG A 171 18.08 -6.61 1.19
CA ARG A 171 18.44 -7.31 2.41
C ARG A 171 17.39 -6.96 3.45
N ILE A 172 16.73 -7.95 4.06
CA ILE A 172 15.74 -7.72 5.14
C ILE A 172 16.30 -6.88 6.30
N THR A 173 17.62 -6.86 6.47
CA THR A 173 18.32 -5.93 7.38
C THR A 173 18.10 -4.46 7.04
N GLU A 174 18.01 -4.11 5.76
CA GLU A 174 17.69 -2.77 5.27
C GLU A 174 16.19 -2.45 5.44
N PHE A 175 15.33 -3.47 5.31
CA PHE A 175 13.89 -3.34 5.52
C PHE A 175 13.54 -2.93 6.96
N LEU A 176 14.26 -3.47 7.95
CA LEU A 176 14.00 -3.27 9.38
C LEU A 176 14.93 -2.25 10.09
N GLN A 177 15.69 -1.45 9.34
CA GLN A 177 16.56 -0.43 9.92
C GLN A 177 15.75 0.73 10.57
N ASN A 178 16.07 1.12 11.81
CA ASN A 178 15.30 2.13 12.56
C ASN A 178 15.84 3.57 12.49
N ASP A 179 17.11 3.78 12.13
CA ASP A 179 17.80 5.06 12.39
C ASP A 179 18.74 5.51 11.26
N PRO A 180 18.24 6.35 10.33
CA PRO A 180 16.82 6.58 10.06
C PRO A 180 16.16 5.37 9.39
N ILE A 181 14.82 5.28 9.43
CA ILE A 181 14.11 4.36 8.54
C ILE A 181 14.42 4.75 7.09
N ARG A 182 14.83 3.78 6.29
CA ARG A 182 15.13 3.97 4.86
C ARG A 182 13.83 3.94 4.07
N LEU A 183 13.57 4.92 3.23
CA LEU A 183 12.50 4.89 2.25
C LEU A 183 12.78 3.81 1.20
N LEU A 184 11.85 2.87 1.07
CA LEU A 184 11.93 1.79 0.08
C LEU A 184 11.10 2.14 -1.16
N ARG A 185 11.19 1.34 -2.20
CA ARG A 185 10.29 1.48 -3.34
C ARG A 185 8.87 1.15 -2.90
N ASP A 186 7.88 1.75 -3.56
CA ASP A 186 6.46 1.52 -3.25
C ASP A 186 6.00 0.08 -3.54
N GLU A 187 6.72 -0.63 -4.42
CA GLU A 187 6.57 -2.07 -4.64
C GLU A 187 7.06 -2.94 -3.47
N ASP A 188 8.06 -2.47 -2.72
CA ASP A 188 8.69 -3.22 -1.61
C ASP A 188 7.95 -3.03 -0.28
N SER A 189 7.40 -1.84 -0.05
CA SER A 189 6.64 -1.52 1.15
C SER A 189 5.67 -0.39 0.85
N TYR A 190 4.45 -0.47 1.40
CA TYR A 190 3.50 0.64 1.38
C TYR A 190 3.70 1.58 2.59
N LEU A 191 4.68 1.28 3.46
CA LEU A 191 5.03 2.05 4.65
C LEU A 191 6.43 2.65 4.52
N PHE A 192 6.51 3.98 4.55
CA PHE A 192 7.77 4.71 4.37
C PHE A 192 8.38 4.40 3.00
N SER A 193 7.68 4.79 1.94
CA SER A 193 8.00 4.48 0.56
C SER A 193 8.27 5.73 -0.28
N GLN A 194 8.92 5.53 -1.41
CA GLN A 194 9.12 6.54 -2.45
C GLN A 194 8.78 5.94 -3.82
N ASN A 195 7.96 6.65 -4.59
CA ASN A 195 7.62 6.37 -5.97
C ASN A 195 8.19 7.52 -6.83
N SER A 196 9.52 7.60 -6.88
CA SER A 196 10.24 8.59 -7.66
C SER A 196 11.64 8.10 -7.99
N HIS A 197 12.16 8.51 -9.15
CA HIS A 197 13.57 8.34 -9.50
C HIS A 197 14.52 9.17 -8.61
N ILE A 198 13.97 10.03 -7.74
CA ILE A 198 14.70 10.85 -6.79
C ILE A 198 14.91 10.07 -5.49
N ASP A 199 16.16 9.99 -5.03
CA ASP A 199 16.47 9.39 -3.73
C ASP A 199 16.16 10.34 -2.56
N PHE A 200 14.93 10.24 -2.04
CA PHE A 200 14.49 11.00 -0.88
C PHE A 200 15.11 10.53 0.44
N ASN A 201 15.88 9.43 0.47
CA ASN A 201 16.65 9.06 1.66
C ASN A 201 17.66 10.16 2.04
N GLN A 202 18.23 10.87 1.06
CA GLN A 202 19.11 12.00 1.35
C GLN A 202 18.40 13.12 2.13
N PHE A 203 17.12 13.36 1.83
CA PHE A 203 16.30 14.31 2.60
C PHE A 203 16.08 13.81 4.03
N ILE A 204 15.71 12.54 4.20
CA ILE A 204 15.53 11.92 5.52
C ILE A 204 16.82 12.03 6.35
N GLU A 205 17.98 11.70 5.77
CA GLU A 205 19.27 11.82 6.44
C GLU A 205 19.62 13.27 6.84
N LYS A 206 19.33 14.24 5.95
CA LYS A 206 19.52 15.68 6.24
C LYS A 206 18.69 16.13 7.44
N ILE A 207 17.46 15.61 7.60
CA ILE A 207 16.61 15.89 8.76
C ILE A 207 17.12 15.15 10.01
N TYR A 208 17.49 13.88 9.87
CA TYR A 208 18.01 13.06 10.96
C TYR A 208 19.23 13.70 11.64
N LYS A 209 20.18 14.23 10.85
CA LYS A 209 21.40 14.92 11.34
C LYS A 209 21.11 16.20 12.14
N LYS A 210 19.91 16.77 12.06
CA LYS A 210 19.50 17.93 12.88
C LYS A 210 19.00 17.54 14.28
N HIS A 211 18.93 16.25 14.59
CA HIS A 211 18.55 15.68 15.88
C HIS A 211 17.16 16.12 16.39
N SER A 212 16.23 16.47 15.49
CA SER A 212 14.85 16.80 15.84
C SER A 212 13.91 15.63 15.51
N LYS A 213 13.59 14.81 16.53
CA LYS A 213 12.71 13.64 16.36
C LYS A 213 11.32 14.01 15.82
N SER A 214 10.75 15.14 16.26
CA SER A 214 9.47 15.62 15.75
C SER A 214 9.51 15.99 14.26
N GLN A 215 10.59 16.64 13.81
CA GLN A 215 10.78 16.96 12.39
C GLN A 215 11.05 15.70 11.56
N LEU A 216 11.77 14.71 12.11
CA LEU A 216 11.99 13.44 11.44
C LEU A 216 10.67 12.67 11.23
N PHE A 217 9.81 12.60 12.25
CA PHE A 217 8.49 11.98 12.10
C PHE A 217 7.60 12.72 11.09
N LEU A 218 7.66 14.06 11.05
CA LEU A 218 7.00 14.84 10.02
C LEU A 218 7.57 14.54 8.62
N ALA A 219 8.88 14.39 8.49
CA ALA A 219 9.50 13.99 7.23
C ALA A 219 8.99 12.61 6.79
N TYR A 220 8.91 11.63 7.70
CA TYR A 220 8.31 10.33 7.40
C TYR A 220 6.85 10.39 6.97
N SER A 221 6.07 11.34 7.50
CA SER A 221 4.67 11.53 7.08
C SER A 221 4.53 12.00 5.63
N PHE A 222 5.58 12.57 5.04
CA PHE A 222 5.58 12.91 3.62
C PHE A 222 5.71 11.64 2.76
N PHE A 223 6.23 10.55 3.31
CA PHE A 223 6.58 9.32 2.61
C PHE A 223 5.80 8.10 3.11
N SER A 224 4.65 8.29 3.75
CA SER A 224 3.80 7.19 4.23
C SER A 224 2.52 7.05 3.42
N GLY A 225 2.19 5.83 2.99
CA GLY A 225 0.96 5.48 2.28
C GLY A 225 1.14 5.26 0.77
N PRO A 226 0.11 4.75 0.07
CA PRO A 226 0.17 4.30 -1.33
C PRO A 226 0.26 5.43 -2.36
N LYS A 227 0.20 6.69 -1.91
CA LYS A 227 0.50 7.88 -2.70
C LYS A 227 1.21 8.84 -1.78
N GLU A 228 2.53 8.71 -1.70
CA GLU A 228 3.29 9.55 -0.80
C GLU A 228 3.11 11.04 -1.12
N VAL A 229 2.99 11.82 -0.07
CA VAL A 229 2.70 13.25 -0.15
C VAL A 229 3.87 14.04 -0.71
N GLY A 230 5.10 13.63 -0.42
CA GLY A 230 6.32 14.26 -0.93
C GLY A 230 6.32 14.33 -2.45
N SER A 231 6.02 13.21 -3.12
CA SER A 231 5.96 13.14 -4.59
C SER A 231 4.82 13.99 -5.14
N GLN A 232 3.63 13.97 -4.52
CA GLN A 232 2.51 14.84 -4.94
C GLN A 232 2.85 16.35 -4.83
N ILE A 233 3.54 16.75 -3.76
CA ILE A 233 4.00 18.13 -3.57
C ILE A 233 5.03 18.49 -4.65
N LEU A 234 5.98 17.59 -4.94
CA LEU A 234 6.98 17.80 -5.97
C LEU A 234 6.34 17.92 -7.35
N ASP A 235 5.45 17.01 -7.72
CA ASP A 235 4.72 17.04 -8.99
C ASP A 235 3.94 18.35 -9.14
N TYR A 236 3.27 18.78 -8.07
CA TYR A 236 2.59 20.08 -8.05
C TYR A 236 3.55 21.24 -8.32
N ALA A 237 4.75 21.20 -7.73
CA ALA A 237 5.76 22.23 -7.86
C ALA A 237 6.41 22.27 -9.25
N MET A 238 6.76 21.11 -9.81
CA MET A 238 7.35 21.00 -11.15
C MET A 238 6.40 21.51 -12.24
N ASN A 239 5.08 21.32 -12.05
CA ASN A 239 4.05 21.74 -13.00
C ASN A 239 3.55 23.19 -12.79
N TRP A 240 4.17 23.97 -11.90
CA TRP A 240 3.80 25.36 -11.68
C TRP A 240 4.26 26.25 -12.86
N PRO A 241 3.44 27.20 -13.35
CA PRO A 241 2.18 27.72 -12.80
C PRO A 241 0.89 27.02 -13.31
N ALA A 242 0.97 26.03 -14.20
CA ALA A 242 -0.22 25.35 -14.72
C ALA A 242 -1.04 24.67 -13.60
N SER A 243 -0.38 24.24 -12.53
CA SER A 243 -0.99 23.68 -11.32
C SER A 243 -1.68 24.70 -10.40
N LYS A 244 -1.59 26.01 -10.64
CA LYS A 244 -2.20 27.05 -9.78
C LYS A 244 -3.72 26.92 -9.61
N ALA A 245 -4.40 26.31 -10.58
CA ALA A 245 -5.84 26.01 -10.47
C ALA A 245 -6.15 24.92 -9.42
N ARG A 246 -5.13 24.25 -8.88
CA ARG A 246 -5.23 23.08 -8.00
C ARG A 246 -4.74 23.34 -6.57
N THR A 247 -4.69 24.58 -6.09
CA THR A 247 -4.31 24.91 -4.69
C THR A 247 -5.10 24.11 -3.63
N TYR A 248 -6.34 23.70 -3.93
CA TYR A 248 -7.14 22.83 -3.06
C TYR A 248 -6.49 21.46 -2.81
N GLU A 249 -5.67 20.95 -3.74
CA GLU A 249 -4.98 19.66 -3.61
C GLU A 249 -3.95 19.69 -2.47
N LEU A 250 -3.14 20.75 -2.34
CA LEU A 250 -2.21 20.89 -1.22
C LEU A 250 -2.93 20.97 0.13
N SER A 251 -4.03 21.74 0.20
CA SER A 251 -4.86 21.81 1.41
C SER A 251 -5.49 20.45 1.75
N TYR A 252 -5.95 19.71 0.74
CA TYR A 252 -6.50 18.36 0.93
C TYR A 252 -5.42 17.40 1.44
N VAL A 253 -4.23 17.42 0.85
CA VAL A 253 -3.09 16.59 1.21
C VAL A 253 -2.66 16.82 2.67
N PHE A 254 -2.47 18.08 3.10
CA PHE A 254 -2.12 18.37 4.50
C PHE A 254 -3.23 17.97 5.48
N ASN A 255 -4.49 18.24 5.13
CA ASN A 255 -5.64 17.89 5.98
C ASN A 255 -5.87 16.38 6.09
N PHE A 256 -5.59 15.61 5.03
CA PHE A 256 -5.92 14.19 4.97
C PHE A 256 -4.80 13.32 5.55
N VAL A 257 -3.53 13.65 5.29
CA VAL A 257 -2.40 12.76 5.58
C VAL A 257 -1.57 13.23 6.78
N ILE A 258 -1.33 14.53 6.94
CA ILE A 258 -0.23 15.01 7.81
C ILE A 258 -0.73 15.64 9.11
N ALA A 259 -1.87 16.32 9.11
CA ALA A 259 -2.18 17.29 10.16
C ALA A 259 -3.44 17.03 10.99
N LEU A 260 -4.02 15.84 10.86
CA LEU A 260 -5.10 15.40 11.73
C LEU A 260 -4.56 15.32 13.16
N ASP A 261 -5.02 16.22 14.04
CA ASP A 261 -4.75 16.24 15.49
C ASP A 261 -3.34 16.70 15.92
N LEU A 262 -2.59 17.41 15.06
CA LEU A 262 -1.32 18.03 15.46
C LEU A 262 -1.52 19.12 16.53
N ASN A 263 -0.56 19.26 17.44
CA ASN A 263 -0.51 20.38 18.39
C ASN A 263 0.23 21.60 17.78
N LEU A 264 0.31 22.70 18.54
CA LEU A 264 0.92 23.96 18.08
C LEU A 264 2.35 23.81 17.62
N ASN A 265 3.16 23.12 18.41
CA ASN A 265 4.55 22.87 18.06
C ASN A 265 4.65 21.92 16.85
N GLY A 266 3.73 20.97 16.72
CA GLY A 266 3.61 20.08 15.56
C GLY A 266 3.34 20.85 14.27
N VAL A 267 2.40 21.80 14.28
CA VAL A 267 2.10 22.66 13.12
C VAL A 267 3.27 23.59 12.77
N ILE A 268 3.92 24.17 13.78
CA ILE A 268 5.13 24.96 13.55
C ILE A 268 6.23 24.09 12.91
N ASN A 269 6.42 22.86 13.40
CA ASN A 269 7.39 21.94 12.84
C ASN A 269 7.00 21.49 11.42
N LEU A 270 5.70 21.32 11.12
CA LEU A 270 5.22 21.00 9.77
C LEU A 270 5.67 22.07 8.76
N SER A 271 5.44 23.36 9.06
CA SER A 271 5.89 24.45 8.18
C SER A 271 7.43 24.44 8.00
N LYS A 272 8.19 24.14 9.07
CA LYS A 272 9.66 24.00 8.97
C LYS A 272 10.08 22.84 8.07
N VAL A 273 9.48 21.67 8.22
CA VAL A 273 9.81 20.47 7.43
C VAL A 273 9.38 20.64 5.99
N PHE A 274 8.21 21.24 5.74
CA PHE A 274 7.79 21.60 4.39
C PHE A 274 8.78 22.54 3.72
N HIS A 275 9.22 23.60 4.42
CA HIS A 275 10.27 24.48 3.91
C HIS A 275 11.59 23.73 3.63
N GLN A 276 12.02 22.85 4.54
CA GLN A 276 13.22 22.03 4.35
C GLN A 276 13.10 21.08 3.15
N PHE A 277 11.91 20.51 2.92
CA PHE A 277 11.61 19.65 1.77
C PHE A 277 11.66 20.45 0.47
N MET A 278 10.98 21.59 0.40
CA MET A 278 11.01 22.46 -0.78
C MET A 278 12.43 22.95 -1.07
N LYS A 279 13.20 23.28 -0.03
CA LYS A 279 14.61 23.67 -0.17
C LYS A 279 15.47 22.50 -0.66
N PHE A 280 15.22 21.28 -0.17
CA PHE A 280 15.86 20.07 -0.70
C PHE A 280 15.57 19.91 -2.19
N CYS A 281 14.31 20.03 -2.62
CA CYS A 281 13.97 19.93 -4.04
C CYS A 281 14.66 21.00 -4.89
N GLN A 282 14.77 22.23 -4.38
CA GLN A 282 15.52 23.31 -5.05
C GLN A 282 17.02 22.99 -5.12
N ASP A 283 17.62 22.52 -4.03
CA ASP A 283 19.04 22.17 -3.95
C ASP A 283 19.41 20.95 -4.80
N GLN A 284 18.44 20.11 -5.16
CA GLN A 284 18.57 19.01 -6.12
C GLN A 284 18.22 19.43 -7.55
N GLU A 285 18.03 20.74 -7.80
CA GLU A 285 17.69 21.30 -9.11
C GLU A 285 16.39 20.76 -9.72
N LEU A 286 15.52 20.15 -8.91
CA LEU A 286 14.23 19.60 -9.34
C LEU A 286 13.20 20.69 -9.62
N ILE A 287 13.35 21.84 -8.96
CA ILE A 287 12.50 23.01 -9.10
C ILE A 287 13.32 24.29 -9.12
N THR A 288 12.81 25.30 -9.83
CA THR A 288 13.42 26.63 -9.92
C THR A 288 13.19 27.47 -8.67
N ASP A 289 13.98 28.54 -8.48
CA ASP A 289 13.80 29.54 -7.43
C ASP A 289 12.38 30.15 -7.40
N ASN A 290 11.77 30.32 -8.57
CA ASN A 290 10.42 30.85 -8.67
C ASN A 290 9.38 29.84 -8.19
N GLN A 291 9.48 28.59 -8.64
CA GLN A 291 8.60 27.50 -8.21
C GLN A 291 8.73 27.27 -6.70
N TYR A 292 9.96 27.25 -6.18
CA TYR A 292 10.25 27.16 -4.76
C TYR A 292 9.52 28.23 -3.93
N ARG A 293 9.65 29.51 -4.28
CA ARG A 293 9.01 30.61 -3.52
C ARG A 293 7.49 30.57 -3.58
N GLU A 294 6.91 30.33 -4.76
CA GLU A 294 5.46 30.33 -4.95
C GLU A 294 4.80 29.13 -4.26
N VAL A 295 5.34 27.92 -4.43
CA VAL A 295 4.80 26.72 -3.78
C VAL A 295 4.96 26.78 -2.26
N LEU A 296 6.07 27.34 -1.77
CA LEU A 296 6.27 27.54 -0.34
C LEU A 296 5.23 28.50 0.26
N LYS A 297 4.86 29.56 -0.46
CA LYS A 297 3.77 30.45 -0.08
C LYS A 297 2.42 29.73 -0.05
N GLU A 298 2.05 29.05 -1.13
CA GLU A 298 0.77 28.33 -1.25
C GLU A 298 0.64 27.21 -0.21
N GLY A 299 1.73 26.49 0.09
CA GLY A 299 1.72 25.46 1.13
C GLY A 299 1.57 26.01 2.54
N ASN A 300 2.19 27.16 2.84
CA ASN A 300 1.97 27.85 4.12
C ASN A 300 0.55 28.39 4.26
N ASP A 301 -0.02 28.90 3.17
CA ASP A 301 -1.44 29.30 3.10
C ASP A 301 -2.36 28.08 3.32
N ALA A 302 -2.03 26.92 2.75
CA ALA A 302 -2.74 25.67 2.99
C ALA A 302 -2.67 25.22 4.46
N ILE A 303 -1.50 25.33 5.11
CA ILE A 303 -1.32 25.04 6.54
C ILE A 303 -2.20 25.97 7.40
N LEU A 304 -2.25 27.27 7.10
CA LEU A 304 -3.15 28.19 7.82
C LEU A 304 -4.62 27.85 7.58
N SER A 305 -5.00 27.53 6.34
CA SER A 305 -6.37 27.14 5.99
C SER A 305 -6.83 25.93 6.83
N MET A 306 -5.99 24.91 6.91
CA MET A 306 -6.19 23.72 7.74
C MET A 306 -6.40 24.06 9.22
N ILE A 307 -5.58 24.92 9.83
CA ILE A 307 -5.79 25.38 11.21
C ILE A 307 -7.17 26.05 11.35
N THR A 308 -7.53 26.92 10.40
CA THR A 308 -8.82 27.65 10.44
C THR A 308 -10.03 26.74 10.25
N ASP A 309 -9.88 25.62 9.55
CA ASP A 309 -10.95 24.64 9.32
C ASP A 309 -11.19 23.75 10.54
N GLN A 310 -10.18 23.57 11.42
CA GLN A 310 -10.28 22.80 12.66
C GLN A 310 -10.93 23.56 13.83
N ILE A 311 -10.99 24.90 13.79
CA ILE A 311 -11.61 25.75 14.84
C ILE A 311 -13.14 25.53 14.99
N GLY A 312 -13.74 24.68 14.16
CA GLY A 312 -15.13 24.22 14.28
C GLY A 312 -16.16 25.16 13.63
N PHE A 313 -17.43 24.72 13.61
CA PHE A 313 -18.58 25.48 13.10
C PHE A 313 -19.10 26.49 14.14
N ASP A 314 -18.20 27.23 14.78
CA ASP A 314 -18.64 28.27 15.71
C ASP A 314 -19.08 29.54 14.96
N LYS A 315 -20.01 30.29 15.54
CA LYS A 315 -20.59 31.51 14.91
C LYS A 315 -19.54 32.57 14.53
N ASP A 316 -18.36 32.52 15.15
CA ASP A 316 -17.23 33.44 14.92
C ASP A 316 -16.18 32.94 13.91
N ARG A 317 -16.44 31.83 13.19
CA ARG A 317 -15.47 31.24 12.24
C ARG A 317 -14.99 32.24 11.19
N SER A 318 -15.88 33.05 10.62
CA SER A 318 -15.54 34.04 9.59
C SER A 318 -14.60 35.12 10.17
N THR A 319 -14.89 35.63 11.36
CA THR A 319 -14.10 36.67 12.03
C THR A 319 -12.71 36.17 12.43
N LYS A 320 -12.62 34.98 13.03
CA LYS A 320 -11.33 34.35 13.39
C LYS A 320 -10.50 33.99 12.16
N LYS A 321 -11.13 33.45 11.11
CA LYS A 321 -10.47 33.14 9.83
C LYS A 321 -9.87 34.41 9.22
N ILE A 322 -10.67 35.48 9.06
CA ILE A 322 -10.20 36.77 8.51
C ILE A 322 -9.04 37.34 9.36
N SER A 323 -9.09 37.21 10.68
CA SER A 323 -8.03 37.68 11.59
C SER A 323 -6.69 36.97 11.39
N ILE A 324 -6.69 35.63 11.24
CA ILE A 324 -5.47 34.84 11.02
C ILE A 324 -4.85 35.16 9.67
N TRP A 325 -5.66 35.22 8.61
CA TRP A 325 -5.18 35.55 7.26
C TRP A 325 -4.56 36.95 7.18
N LYS A 326 -5.09 37.92 7.95
CA LYS A 326 -4.48 39.26 8.08
C LYS A 326 -3.12 39.25 8.79
N LYS A 327 -2.85 38.25 9.64
CA LYS A 327 -1.60 38.09 10.39
C LYS A 327 -0.63 37.11 9.71
N ALA A 328 -0.96 36.58 8.53
CA ALA A 328 -0.11 35.61 7.82
C ALA A 328 1.31 36.14 7.54
N ASP A 329 1.43 37.42 7.17
CA ASP A 329 2.71 38.11 6.95
C ASP A 329 3.54 38.29 8.25
N GLU A 330 2.93 38.20 9.43
CA GLU A 330 3.65 38.20 10.72
C GLU A 330 4.14 36.79 11.09
N ILE A 331 3.41 35.76 10.67
CA ILE A 331 3.73 34.35 10.89
C ILE A 331 4.81 33.89 9.92
N PHE A 332 4.77 34.33 8.66
CA PHE A 332 5.70 33.93 7.60
C PHE A 332 6.48 35.13 7.06
N SER A 333 7.79 35.12 7.25
CA SER A 333 8.66 36.22 6.84
C SER A 333 8.96 36.20 5.34
N LYS A 334 8.87 37.36 4.68
CA LYS A 334 9.24 37.55 3.26
C LYS A 334 10.77 37.62 3.10
N PRO A 335 11.34 37.23 1.93
CA PRO A 335 10.67 36.75 0.72
C PRO A 335 10.45 35.22 0.67
N ASN A 336 11.06 34.47 1.59
CA ASN A 336 11.09 33.01 1.55
C ASN A 336 9.98 32.36 2.39
N HIS A 337 8.99 33.12 2.83
CA HIS A 337 7.84 32.66 3.62
C HIS A 337 8.23 31.72 4.78
N THR A 338 9.35 32.00 5.45
CA THR A 338 9.83 31.14 6.54
C THR A 338 9.08 31.46 7.82
N ILE A 339 8.72 30.43 8.58
CA ILE A 339 7.93 30.60 9.80
C ILE A 339 8.72 31.34 10.89
N ASN A 340 8.19 32.47 11.36
CA ASN A 340 8.62 33.15 12.57
C ASN A 340 8.04 32.43 13.78
N VAL A 341 8.81 31.53 14.38
CA VAL A 341 8.36 30.65 15.48
C VAL A 341 7.76 31.44 16.64
N LYS A 342 8.36 32.56 17.03
CA LYS A 342 7.88 33.39 18.15
C LYS A 342 6.50 33.95 17.83
N LYS A 343 6.35 34.58 16.67
CA LYS A 343 5.08 35.16 16.22
C LYS A 343 4.00 34.11 15.96
N ALA A 344 4.37 32.99 15.33
CA ALA A 344 3.48 31.86 15.13
C ALA A 344 2.96 31.33 16.47
N THR A 345 3.83 31.18 17.48
CA THR A 345 3.41 30.73 18.82
C THR A 345 2.45 31.72 19.46
N GLU A 346 2.78 33.02 19.45
CA GLU A 346 1.92 34.08 19.99
C GLU A 346 0.54 34.09 19.31
N ILE A 347 0.49 34.11 17.98
CA ILE A 347 -0.74 34.31 17.21
C ILE A 347 -1.61 33.06 17.18
N LEU A 348 -1.01 31.87 17.11
CA LEU A 348 -1.76 30.62 17.02
C LEU A 348 -2.20 30.08 18.39
N ALA A 349 -1.52 30.45 19.48
CA ALA A 349 -1.96 30.10 20.84
C ALA A 349 -3.34 30.72 21.18
N ASP A 350 -3.63 31.91 20.64
CA ASP A 350 -4.90 32.61 20.84
C ASP A 350 -6.11 31.92 20.19
N LEU A 351 -5.90 30.87 19.38
CA LEU A 351 -6.95 30.33 18.52
C LEU A 351 -7.89 29.33 19.18
N ASP A 352 -7.68 28.96 20.45
CA ASP A 352 -8.43 27.89 21.16
C ASP A 352 -8.78 26.70 20.25
N TRP A 353 -7.83 26.36 19.36
CA TRP A 353 -7.91 25.20 18.50
C TRP A 353 -7.53 23.97 19.34
N THR A 354 -8.38 23.70 20.32
CA THR A 354 -8.30 22.47 21.08
C THR A 354 -8.48 21.30 20.13
N ASN A 355 -7.72 20.23 20.41
CA ASN A 355 -7.61 18.98 19.66
C ASN A 355 -8.97 18.23 19.62
N LYS A 356 -9.98 18.87 19.03
CA LYS A 356 -11.32 18.35 18.86
C LYS A 356 -11.22 17.44 17.64
N SER A 357 -10.98 16.16 17.94
CA SER A 357 -11.30 15.01 17.10
C SER A 357 -12.52 15.36 16.25
N THR A 358 -12.31 15.76 15.00
CA THR A 358 -13.46 16.20 14.20
C THR A 358 -13.38 15.75 12.76
N VAL A 359 -12.22 15.44 12.19
CA VAL A 359 -12.21 14.95 10.79
C VAL A 359 -12.37 13.44 10.74
N VAL A 360 -11.75 12.67 11.64
CA VAL A 360 -12.04 11.22 11.71
C VAL A 360 -13.44 10.98 12.23
N GLU A 361 -13.98 11.70 13.21
CA GLU A 361 -15.41 11.59 13.55
C GLU A 361 -16.35 12.00 12.40
N ARG A 362 -15.93 12.92 11.52
CA ARG A 362 -16.72 13.32 10.33
C ARG A 362 -16.59 12.34 9.16
N MET A 363 -15.43 11.72 8.94
CA MET A 363 -15.23 10.67 7.92
C MET A 363 -15.70 9.29 8.40
N THR A 364 -15.64 9.04 9.71
CA THR A 364 -16.23 7.88 10.41
C THR A 364 -17.63 8.18 10.94
N GLN A 365 -18.45 8.88 10.14
CA GLN A 365 -19.90 8.60 10.15
C GLN A 365 -20.21 7.11 9.84
N TRP A 366 -19.18 6.32 9.50
CA TRP A 366 -19.12 4.89 9.82
C TRP A 366 -19.18 4.67 11.32
N ARG A 367 -20.39 4.49 11.86
CA ARG A 367 -20.57 3.85 13.17
C ARG A 367 -19.67 2.61 13.19
N PRO A 368 -18.69 2.51 14.11
CA PRO A 368 -17.82 1.35 14.13
C PRO A 368 -18.67 0.09 14.20
N LYS A 369 -18.59 -0.74 13.15
CA LYS A 369 -19.13 -2.11 13.21
C LYS A 369 -18.53 -2.73 14.46
N GLN A 370 -19.39 -3.18 15.37
CA GLN A 370 -19.07 -3.72 16.70
C GLN A 370 -17.59 -4.10 16.89
N ILE A 371 -16.75 -3.14 17.33
CA ILE A 371 -15.29 -3.32 17.44
C ILE A 371 -14.98 -4.48 18.41
N LYS A 372 -15.74 -4.58 19.50
CA LYS A 372 -15.67 -5.65 20.49
C LYS A 372 -16.84 -6.62 20.33
N LEU A 373 -16.55 -7.89 20.09
CA LEU A 373 -17.58 -8.93 20.02
C LEU A 373 -18.26 -9.13 21.38
N SER A 374 -19.58 -9.28 21.37
CA SER A 374 -20.38 -9.51 22.59
C SER A 374 -20.03 -10.83 23.27
N LYS A 375 -19.80 -11.89 22.48
CA LYS A 375 -19.38 -13.19 22.97
C LYS A 375 -17.89 -13.17 23.35
N LYS A 376 -17.60 -13.36 24.63
CA LYS A 376 -16.23 -13.53 25.12
C LYS A 376 -15.66 -14.87 24.67
N LEU A 377 -14.35 -14.89 24.43
CA LEU A 377 -13.59 -16.11 24.29
C LEU A 377 -13.40 -16.73 25.68
N ASN A 378 -13.50 -18.06 25.78
CA ASN A 378 -13.18 -18.74 27.02
C ASN A 378 -11.65 -18.83 27.22
N GLN A 379 -11.19 -19.13 28.43
CA GLN A 379 -9.76 -19.11 28.76
C GLN A 379 -8.94 -20.06 27.87
N HIS A 380 -9.48 -21.25 27.56
CA HIS A 380 -8.84 -22.21 26.67
C HIS A 380 -8.64 -21.63 25.25
N GLN A 381 -9.65 -20.94 24.70
CA GLN A 381 -9.56 -20.27 23.41
C GLN A 381 -8.58 -19.10 23.43
N LEU A 382 -8.53 -18.35 24.54
CA LEU A 382 -7.51 -17.31 24.74
C LEU A 382 -6.10 -17.89 24.67
N ASP A 383 -5.84 -18.97 25.39
CA ASP A 383 -4.53 -19.61 25.45
C ASP A 383 -4.13 -20.22 24.10
N LEU A 384 -5.09 -20.80 23.36
CA LEU A 384 -4.85 -21.31 22.01
C LEU A 384 -4.48 -20.20 21.02
N GLU A 385 -5.17 -19.06 21.04
CA GLU A 385 -4.86 -17.93 20.15
C GLU A 385 -3.49 -17.30 20.46
N LEU A 386 -3.10 -17.23 21.74
CA LEU A 386 -1.78 -16.75 22.14
C LEU A 386 -0.67 -17.73 21.74
N LYS A 387 -0.90 -19.04 21.88
CA LYS A 387 0.04 -20.05 21.35
C LYS A 387 0.15 -19.96 19.83
N LYS A 388 -0.98 -19.76 19.14
CA LYS A 388 -1.00 -19.58 17.69
C LYS A 388 -0.16 -18.39 17.26
N ALA A 389 -0.26 -17.24 17.93
CA ALA A 389 0.57 -16.07 17.64
C ALA A 389 2.08 -16.38 17.65
N ASN A 390 2.55 -17.14 18.64
CA ASN A 390 3.96 -17.55 18.68
C ASN A 390 4.31 -18.52 17.54
N ILE A 391 3.41 -19.43 17.18
CA ILE A 391 3.61 -20.33 16.03
C ILE A 391 3.76 -19.53 14.73
N GLU A 392 2.91 -18.53 14.50
CA GLU A 392 2.99 -17.70 13.29
C GLU A 392 4.26 -16.83 13.26
N ILE A 393 4.72 -16.34 14.41
CA ILE A 393 6.02 -15.65 14.52
C ILE A 393 7.17 -16.62 14.17
N GLU A 394 7.15 -17.84 14.68
CA GLU A 394 8.15 -18.85 14.33
C GLU A 394 8.10 -19.24 12.84
N ASN A 395 6.90 -19.29 12.25
CA ASN A 395 6.73 -19.50 10.81
C ASN A 395 7.33 -18.35 10.02
N LEU A 396 7.08 -17.09 10.40
CA LEU A 396 7.68 -15.92 9.76
C LEU A 396 9.22 -16.02 9.75
N LYS A 397 9.85 -16.38 10.87
CA LYS A 397 11.32 -16.55 10.93
C LYS A 397 11.85 -17.69 10.08
N LYS A 398 11.04 -18.74 9.84
CA LYS A 398 11.43 -19.84 8.94
C LYS A 398 11.40 -19.41 7.48
N HIS A 399 10.38 -18.63 7.09
CA HIS A 399 10.29 -18.04 5.75
C HIS A 399 11.37 -16.98 5.54
N PHE A 400 11.75 -16.27 6.61
CA PHE A 400 12.77 -15.24 6.57
C PHE A 400 13.90 -15.48 7.60
N PRO A 401 14.80 -16.46 7.37
CA PRO A 401 15.84 -16.83 8.34
C PRO A 401 16.75 -15.69 8.79
N MET A 402 16.96 -14.70 7.91
CA MET A 402 17.79 -13.52 8.19
C MET A 402 17.18 -12.56 9.23
N LEU A 403 15.90 -12.73 9.60
CA LEU A 403 15.31 -12.00 10.73
C LEU A 403 16.07 -12.28 12.03
N ASN A 404 16.65 -13.47 12.17
CA ASN A 404 17.40 -13.85 13.37
C ASN A 404 18.67 -13.02 13.59
N ASP A 405 19.14 -12.32 12.55
CA ASP A 405 20.30 -11.43 12.62
C ASP A 405 19.95 -10.00 13.06
N ILE A 406 18.65 -9.69 13.24
CA ILE A 406 18.17 -8.36 13.65
C ILE A 406 18.22 -8.23 15.17
N SER A 407 18.98 -7.25 15.66
CA SER A 407 19.17 -6.98 17.10
C SER A 407 17.85 -6.72 17.85
N GLU A 408 16.92 -6.01 17.22
CA GLU A 408 15.64 -5.59 17.78
C GLU A 408 14.51 -6.61 17.55
N LEU A 409 14.79 -7.76 16.93
CA LEU A 409 13.75 -8.75 16.53
C LEU A 409 12.79 -9.05 17.68
N LYS A 410 13.33 -9.31 18.87
CA LYS A 410 12.53 -9.67 20.05
C LYS A 410 11.54 -8.57 20.46
N ASP A 411 11.89 -7.30 20.25
CA ASP A 411 10.98 -6.19 20.54
C ASP A 411 9.84 -6.11 19.52
N TYR A 412 10.11 -6.45 18.26
CA TYR A 412 9.08 -6.56 17.22
C TYR A 412 8.14 -7.75 17.45
N GLU A 413 8.68 -8.93 17.80
CA GLU A 413 7.89 -10.09 18.18
C GLU A 413 6.98 -9.77 19.38
N ASN A 414 7.53 -9.14 20.41
CA ASN A 414 6.76 -8.71 21.58
C ASN A 414 5.66 -7.70 21.22
N PHE A 415 5.89 -6.84 20.24
CA PHE A 415 4.89 -5.91 19.75
C PHE A 415 3.72 -6.65 19.08
N VAL A 416 4.00 -7.62 18.20
CA VAL A 416 2.98 -8.48 17.58
C VAL A 416 2.21 -9.27 18.65
N ILE A 417 2.90 -9.87 19.63
CA ILE A 417 2.25 -10.61 20.73
C ILE A 417 1.33 -9.69 21.56
N LYS A 418 1.72 -8.43 21.79
CA LYS A 418 0.87 -7.44 22.48
C LYS A 418 -0.39 -7.15 21.67
N ILE A 419 -0.30 -7.03 20.35
CA ILE A 419 -1.46 -6.87 19.47
C ILE A 419 -2.39 -8.07 19.62
N HIS A 420 -1.87 -9.30 19.45
CA HIS A 420 -2.67 -10.52 19.63
C HIS A 420 -3.35 -10.57 21.00
N THR A 421 -2.61 -10.33 22.07
CA THR A 421 -3.13 -10.33 23.43
C THR A 421 -4.29 -9.35 23.58
N LYS A 422 -4.17 -8.15 23.02
CA LYS A 422 -5.20 -7.11 23.10
C LYS A 422 -6.41 -7.45 22.22
N MET A 423 -6.19 -7.95 21.01
CA MET A 423 -7.23 -8.46 20.09
C MET A 423 -8.12 -9.50 20.77
N VAL A 424 -7.51 -10.46 21.45
CA VAL A 424 -8.24 -11.55 22.10
C VAL A 424 -8.87 -11.11 23.43
N ARG A 425 -8.17 -10.32 24.28
CA ARG A 425 -8.67 -9.95 25.63
C ARG A 425 -9.61 -8.73 25.64
N LYS A 426 -9.30 -7.67 24.89
CA LYS A 426 -10.10 -6.42 24.86
C LYS A 426 -11.26 -6.55 23.90
N TYR A 427 -11.00 -7.10 22.71
CA TYR A 427 -11.96 -7.12 21.60
C TYR A 427 -12.69 -8.47 21.40
N ASN A 428 -12.25 -9.52 22.10
CA ASN A 428 -12.77 -10.90 21.97
C ASN A 428 -12.62 -11.46 20.53
N ARG A 429 -11.60 -11.03 19.79
CA ARG A 429 -11.38 -11.42 18.40
C ARG A 429 -10.23 -12.42 18.28
N ARG A 430 -10.51 -13.53 17.60
CA ARG A 430 -9.49 -14.47 17.10
C ARG A 430 -8.84 -13.92 15.84
N LEU A 431 -7.64 -14.40 15.52
CA LEU A 431 -6.84 -13.89 14.39
C LEU A 431 -7.63 -13.75 13.08
N ARG A 432 -8.33 -14.81 12.67
CA ARG A 432 -9.14 -14.84 11.45
C ARG A 432 -10.27 -13.80 11.41
N ASN A 433 -10.68 -13.30 12.57
CA ASN A 433 -11.79 -12.35 12.74
C ASN A 433 -11.31 -10.94 13.06
N TRP A 434 -10.03 -10.63 12.87
CA TRP A 434 -9.54 -9.26 12.95
C TRP A 434 -10.20 -8.43 11.85
N THR A 435 -10.56 -7.19 12.18
CA THR A 435 -11.08 -6.21 11.23
C THR A 435 -10.22 -4.96 11.27
N MET A 436 -10.28 -4.19 10.17
CA MET A 436 -9.66 -2.88 10.04
C MET A 436 -9.86 -2.03 11.30
N GLU A 437 -11.11 -1.87 11.76
CA GLU A 437 -11.46 -1.01 12.89
C GLU A 437 -10.88 -1.50 14.22
N SER A 438 -10.91 -2.82 14.45
CA SER A 438 -10.32 -3.41 15.66
C SER A 438 -8.79 -3.30 15.68
N LEU A 439 -8.14 -3.41 14.52
CA LEU A 439 -6.69 -3.23 14.39
C LEU A 439 -6.30 -1.77 14.62
N ILE A 440 -7.00 -0.81 14.00
CA ILE A 440 -6.78 0.63 14.20
C ILE A 440 -6.89 1.00 15.68
N ASP A 441 -8.01 0.65 16.35
CA ASP A 441 -8.20 0.97 17.78
C ASP A 441 -7.14 0.29 18.66
N CYS A 442 -6.76 -0.94 18.33
CA CYS A 442 -5.74 -1.69 19.05
C CYS A 442 -4.38 -0.99 19.00
N LEU A 443 -3.92 -0.67 17.79
CA LEU A 443 -2.66 0.00 17.50
C LEU A 443 -2.63 1.41 18.10
N GLU A 444 -3.67 2.22 17.87
CA GLU A 444 -3.74 3.57 18.43
C GLU A 444 -3.70 3.54 19.96
N THR A 445 -4.43 2.63 20.59
CA THR A 445 -4.35 2.47 22.05
C THR A 445 -2.92 2.08 22.46
N LEU A 446 -2.21 1.21 21.72
CA LEU A 446 -0.82 0.85 22.03
C LEU A 446 0.11 2.07 21.93
N TYR A 447 0.03 2.85 20.85
CA TYR A 447 0.85 4.05 20.64
C TYR A 447 0.64 5.10 21.74
N ARG A 448 -0.61 5.28 22.20
CA ARG A 448 -0.92 6.19 23.31
C ARG A 448 -0.38 5.72 24.66
N THR A 449 -0.30 4.40 24.88
CA THR A 449 0.09 3.82 26.18
C THR A 449 1.56 3.40 26.31
N ASN A 450 2.28 3.25 25.20
CA ASN A 450 3.67 2.79 25.20
C ASN A 450 4.54 3.69 24.30
N HIS A 451 5.08 4.75 24.88
CA HIS A 451 5.85 5.76 24.15
C HIS A 451 7.19 5.24 23.61
N LYS A 452 7.74 4.12 24.12
CA LYS A 452 8.96 3.49 23.59
C LYS A 452 8.81 3.05 22.14
N ILE A 453 7.58 2.81 21.68
CA ILE A 453 7.30 2.41 20.30
C ILE A 453 7.76 3.49 19.30
N TYR A 454 7.78 4.76 19.70
CA TYR A 454 8.24 5.87 18.86
C TYR A 454 9.75 5.87 18.61
N GLU A 455 10.53 5.03 19.30
CA GLU A 455 11.97 4.93 19.09
C GLU A 455 12.33 3.92 18.00
N TYR A 456 11.39 3.07 17.59
CA TYR A 456 11.66 1.94 16.68
C TYR A 456 10.63 1.84 15.56
N PRO A 457 10.52 2.81 14.64
CA PRO A 457 9.45 2.85 13.63
C PRO A 457 9.36 1.61 12.73
N ALA A 458 10.45 0.82 12.59
CA ALA A 458 10.43 -0.40 11.78
C ALA A 458 9.55 -1.53 12.36
N HIS A 459 9.02 -1.40 13.58
CA HIS A 459 7.98 -2.31 14.07
C HIS A 459 6.73 -2.30 13.18
N LEU A 460 6.43 -1.18 12.49
CA LEU A 460 5.32 -1.09 11.55
C LEU A 460 5.59 -1.93 10.30
N ARG A 461 6.82 -1.90 9.79
CA ARG A 461 7.28 -2.75 8.68
C ARG A 461 7.33 -4.23 9.06
N TYR A 462 7.78 -4.54 10.28
CA TYR A 462 7.69 -5.91 10.79
C TYR A 462 6.24 -6.38 10.87
N LEU A 463 5.30 -5.51 11.27
CA LEU A 463 3.88 -5.83 11.30
C LEU A 463 3.29 -5.97 9.89
N GLU A 464 3.72 -5.16 8.91
CA GLU A 464 3.40 -5.32 7.48
C GLU A 464 3.85 -6.71 6.99
N LEU A 465 5.12 -7.05 7.20
CA LEU A 465 5.67 -8.36 6.83
C LEU A 465 4.91 -9.51 7.51
N TYR A 466 4.59 -9.36 8.80
CA TYR A 466 3.81 -10.35 9.54
C TYR A 466 2.38 -10.50 8.98
N ILE A 467 1.69 -9.41 8.66
CA ILE A 467 0.33 -9.46 8.09
C ILE A 467 0.34 -10.11 6.70
N SER A 468 1.36 -9.84 5.87
CA SER A 468 1.53 -10.50 4.58
C SER A 468 1.71 -12.01 4.73
N GLN A 469 2.62 -12.44 5.62
CA GLN A 469 2.80 -13.87 5.93
C GLN A 469 1.52 -14.53 6.45
N LEU A 470 0.72 -13.82 7.26
CA LEU A 470 -0.56 -14.36 7.73
C LEU A 470 -1.60 -14.52 6.63
N ASP A 471 -1.55 -13.70 5.57
CA ASP A 471 -2.41 -13.87 4.40
C ASP A 471 -2.00 -15.11 3.60
N ASP A 472 -0.69 -15.23 3.35
CA ASP A 472 -0.06 -16.40 2.75
C ASP A 472 -0.45 -17.68 3.50
N ASP A 473 -0.38 -17.69 4.82
CA ASP A 473 -0.79 -18.83 5.65
C ASP A 473 -2.33 -18.97 5.81
N HIS A 474 -3.13 -18.12 5.14
CA HIS A 474 -4.60 -18.06 5.21
C HIS A 474 -5.13 -17.95 6.65
N ALA A 475 -4.34 -17.34 7.54
CA ALA A 475 -4.60 -17.22 8.96
C ALA A 475 -5.55 -16.05 9.29
N ILE A 476 -5.64 -15.06 8.39
CA ILE A 476 -6.52 -13.89 8.48
C ILE A 476 -7.73 -13.97 7.53
N GLY A 477 -8.73 -13.13 7.76
CA GLY A 477 -9.97 -13.12 6.96
C GLY A 477 -9.96 -12.15 5.77
N SER A 478 -9.14 -11.10 5.82
CA SER A 478 -9.05 -10.08 4.76
C SER A 478 -7.75 -9.30 4.90
N PHE A 479 -6.78 -9.57 4.02
CA PHE A 479 -5.53 -8.83 3.93
C PHE A 479 -5.77 -7.33 3.68
N SER A 480 -6.52 -6.99 2.63
CA SER A 480 -6.85 -5.61 2.28
C SER A 480 -7.44 -4.79 3.43
N SER A 481 -8.29 -5.39 4.27
CA SER A 481 -8.85 -4.72 5.44
C SER A 481 -7.79 -4.43 6.50
N LEU A 482 -6.85 -5.35 6.71
CA LEU A 482 -5.80 -5.19 7.72
C LEU A 482 -4.69 -4.27 7.24
N THR A 483 -4.30 -4.31 5.97
CA THR A 483 -3.31 -3.39 5.39
C THR A 483 -3.80 -1.96 5.36
N ASN A 484 -5.05 -1.71 4.93
CA ASN A 484 -5.69 -0.39 5.04
C ASN A 484 -5.76 0.08 6.50
N GLY A 485 -6.03 -0.85 7.43
CA GLY A 485 -6.03 -0.55 8.87
C GLY A 485 -4.65 -0.16 9.39
N LEU A 486 -3.60 -0.83 8.92
CA LEU A 486 -2.21 -0.53 9.25
C LEU A 486 -1.77 0.83 8.69
N GLU A 487 -2.16 1.16 7.46
CA GLU A 487 -1.88 2.46 6.84
C GLU A 487 -2.49 3.61 7.65
N ILE A 488 -3.79 3.51 7.96
CA ILE A 488 -4.49 4.52 8.78
C ILE A 488 -3.84 4.61 10.17
N ALA A 489 -3.50 3.47 10.78
CA ALA A 489 -2.84 3.44 12.08
C ALA A 489 -1.41 4.03 12.02
N THR A 490 -0.71 3.93 10.89
CA THR A 490 0.61 4.53 10.67
C THR A 490 0.51 6.05 10.65
N GLY A 491 -0.50 6.62 9.98
CA GLY A 491 -0.78 8.05 10.08
C GLY A 491 -1.01 8.49 11.54
N ARG A 492 -1.75 7.70 12.33
CA ARG A 492 -1.93 7.97 13.77
C ARG A 492 -0.66 7.85 14.59
N TYR A 493 0.16 6.83 14.32
CA TYR A 493 1.47 6.67 14.94
C TYR A 493 2.35 7.90 14.70
N LEU A 494 2.39 8.39 13.46
CA LEU A 494 3.17 9.56 13.08
C LEU A 494 2.67 10.81 13.81
N THR A 495 1.38 11.14 13.72
CA THR A 495 0.80 12.29 14.43
C THR A 495 1.10 12.25 15.93
N LEU A 496 0.85 11.11 16.59
CA LEU A 496 1.06 10.98 18.03
C LEU A 496 2.55 11.13 18.39
N GLY A 497 3.45 10.55 17.59
CA GLY A 497 4.90 10.71 17.75
C GLY A 497 5.36 12.15 17.56
N ILE A 498 4.86 12.84 16.54
CA ILE A 498 5.13 14.28 16.29
C ILE A 498 4.73 15.09 17.51
N ASN A 499 3.52 14.87 18.03
CA ASN A 499 3.00 15.59 19.19
C ASN A 499 3.80 15.30 20.46
N TRP A 500 4.17 14.04 20.68
CA TRP A 500 4.97 13.61 21.82
C TRP A 500 6.33 14.29 21.82
N PHE A 501 7.10 14.18 20.72
CA PHE A 501 8.43 14.77 20.62
C PHE A 501 8.42 16.30 20.51
N SER A 502 7.32 16.90 20.06
CA SER A 502 7.16 18.36 20.05
C SER A 502 6.87 18.96 21.43
N ASN A 503 6.53 18.11 22.42
CA ASN A 503 6.23 18.52 23.81
C ASN A 503 7.28 18.05 24.82
N ALA A 504 8.08 17.03 24.49
CA ALA A 504 9.20 16.58 25.31
C ALA A 504 10.25 17.71 25.38
N ARG A 505 10.33 18.38 26.53
CA ARG A 505 11.37 19.35 26.87
C ARG A 505 12.44 18.68 27.72
#